data_AF-A0A497PY55-F1
#
_entry.id   AF-A0A497PY55-F1
#
_cell.length_a   1.000
_cell.length_b   1.000
_cell.length_c   1.000
_cell.angle_alpha   90.00
_cell.angle_beta   90.00
_cell.angle_gamma   90.00
#
_symmetry.space_group_name_H-M   'P 1'
#
loop_
_entity.id
_entity.type
_entity.pdbx_description
1 polymer ?
#
loop_
_entity_poly.entity_id
_entity_poly.type
_entity_poly.pdbx_seq_one_letter_code
_entity_poly.pdbx_strand_id
1 'polypeptide(L)'
;MWRDDLERGVLYGTLLMSIDVMVGFFATLALQAPLISYVTGVGGTIEFGLLLVAGGCLMSRQPLQESGRYNEDGTHTASWRMALIGRRLLFTAVIVLVYLMILGLASLFILL
;
A
#
# COMPACT_ATOMS: atom_id res chain seq x y z
N MET A 1 16.66 7.63 4.84
CA MET A 1 15.50 8.20 4.12
C MET A 1 14.73 7.17 3.29
N TRP A 2 15.28 6.58 2.22
CA TRP A 2 14.55 5.56 1.45
C TRP A 2 14.34 4.25 2.22
N ARG A 3 15.30 3.87 3.07
CA ARG A 3 15.18 2.69 3.95
C ARG A 3 14.02 2.80 4.93
N ASP A 4 13.89 3.94 5.61
CA ASP A 4 12.84 4.18 6.60
C ASP A 4 11.45 4.19 5.96
N ASP A 5 11.34 4.70 4.73
CA ASP A 5 10.08 4.69 3.98
C ASP A 5 9.73 3.29 3.45
N LEU A 6 10.74 2.49 3.09
CA LEU A 6 10.56 1.08 2.73
C LEU A 6 10.11 0.26 3.94
N GLU A 7 10.78 0.40 5.10
CA GLU A 7 10.40 -0.29 6.34
C GLU A 7 8.96 0.03 6.73
N ARG A 8 8.55 1.31 6.64
CA ARG A 8 7.17 1.72 6.89
C ARG A 8 6.20 1.18 5.83
N GLY A 9 6.59 1.20 4.56
CA GLY A 9 5.78 0.66 3.46
C GLY A 9 5.54 -0.84 3.61
N VAL A 10 6.56 -1.59 4.03
CA VAL A 10 6.44 -3.01 4.39
C VAL A 10 5.48 -3.18 5.55
N LEU A 11 5.68 -2.43 6.64
CA LEU A 11 4.83 -2.53 7.82
C LEU A 11 3.34 -2.26 7.51
N TYR A 12 3.04 -1.18 6.78
CA TYR A 12 1.66 -0.87 6.38
C TYR A 12 1.10 -1.87 5.38
N GLY A 13 1.91 -2.33 4.42
CA GLY A 13 1.47 -3.30 3.41
C GLY A 13 1.15 -4.66 4.05
N THR A 14 2.00 -5.12 4.97
CA THR A 14 1.75 -6.35 5.74
C THR A 14 0.50 -6.21 6.61
N LEU A 15 0.29 -5.06 7.26
CA LEU A 15 -0.91 -4.82 8.07
C LEU A 15 -2.19 -4.89 7.23
N LEU A 16 -2.26 -4.17 6.09
CA LEU A 16 -3.39 -4.22 5.17
C LEU A 16 -3.66 -5.65 4.70
N MET A 17 -2.61 -6.33 4.23
CA MET A 17 -2.73 -7.70 3.75
C MET A 17 -3.24 -8.67 4.82
N SER A 18 -2.78 -8.51 6.07
CA SER A 18 -3.27 -9.33 7.18
C SER A 18 -4.75 -9.09 7.47
N ILE A 19 -5.23 -7.84 7.33
CA ILE A 19 -6.64 -7.49 7.46
C ILE A 19 -7.43 -8.17 6.33
N ASP A 20 -6.98 -8.07 5.09
CA ASP A 20 -7.64 -8.70 3.94
C ASP A 20 -7.76 -10.23 4.08
N VAL A 21 -6.70 -10.88 4.58
CA VAL A 21 -6.72 -12.33 4.85
C VAL A 21 -7.67 -12.66 6.00
N MET A 22 -7.69 -11.87 7.08
CA MET A 22 -8.62 -12.09 8.19
C MET A 22 -10.07 -11.89 7.76
N VAL A 23 -10.37 -10.84 6.99
CA VAL A 23 -11.72 -10.59 6.46
C VAL A 23 -12.13 -11.71 5.52
N GLY A 24 -11.24 -12.13 4.62
CA GLY A 24 -11.47 -13.30 3.77
C GLY A 24 -11.76 -14.56 4.58
N PHE A 25 -11.00 -14.81 5.65
CA PHE A 25 -11.19 -15.96 6.54
C PHE A 25 -12.56 -15.94 7.26
N PHE A 26 -12.95 -14.80 7.83
CA PHE A 26 -14.28 -14.67 8.45
C PHE A 26 -15.41 -14.78 7.44
N ALA A 27 -15.23 -14.25 6.22
CA ALA A 27 -16.19 -14.38 5.14
C ALA A 27 -16.42 -15.85 4.75
N THR A 28 -15.35 -16.66 4.70
CA THR A 28 -15.50 -18.12 4.49
C THR A 28 -16.29 -18.81 5.58
N LEU A 29 -16.09 -18.45 6.85
CA LEU A 29 -16.83 -19.05 7.96
C LEU A 29 -18.32 -18.68 7.94
N ALA A 30 -18.64 -17.43 7.60
CA ALA A 30 -20.00 -16.92 7.61
C ALA A 30 -20.82 -17.31 6.37
N LEU A 31 -20.19 -17.35 5.19
CA LEU A 31 -20.89 -17.49 3.90
C LEU A 31 -20.66 -18.85 3.21
N GLN A 32 -19.85 -19.75 3.79
CA GLN A 32 -19.60 -21.12 3.32
C GLN A 32 -19.14 -21.26 1.85
N ALA A 33 -18.72 -20.18 1.20
CA ALA A 33 -18.20 -20.20 -0.17
C ALA A 33 -16.66 -20.02 -0.16
N PRO A 34 -15.92 -20.62 -1.13
CA PRO A 34 -14.46 -20.55 -1.20
C PRO A 34 -14.03 -19.13 -1.62
N LEU A 35 -14.03 -18.21 -0.66
CA LEU A 35 -14.00 -16.76 -0.92
C LEU A 35 -12.73 -16.08 -0.42
N ILE A 36 -11.80 -16.76 0.27
CA ILE A 36 -10.58 -16.11 0.78
C ILE A 36 -9.80 -15.47 -0.36
N SER A 37 -9.49 -16.24 -1.41
CA SER A 37 -8.75 -15.72 -2.58
C SER A 37 -9.49 -14.61 -3.32
N TYR A 38 -10.82 -14.61 -3.32
CA TYR A 38 -11.63 -13.59 -3.97
C TYR A 38 -11.67 -12.29 -3.15
N VAL A 39 -11.94 -12.39 -1.85
CA VAL A 39 -12.02 -11.24 -0.93
C VAL A 39 -10.64 -10.61 -0.77
N THR A 40 -9.61 -11.41 -0.50
CA THR A 40 -8.24 -10.92 -0.39
C THR A 40 -7.70 -10.42 -1.73
N GLY A 41 -8.05 -11.05 -2.85
CA GLY A 41 -7.62 -10.62 -4.18
C GLY A 41 -8.29 -9.33 -4.66
N VAL A 42 -9.63 -9.30 -4.64
CA VAL A 42 -10.41 -8.13 -5.08
C VAL A 42 -10.24 -6.96 -4.11
N GLY A 43 -10.31 -7.22 -2.80
CA GLY A 43 -10.08 -6.22 -1.75
C GLY A 43 -8.71 -5.57 -1.89
N GLY A 44 -7.65 -6.39 -1.87
CA GLY A 44 -6.29 -5.86 -2.01
C GLY A 44 -6.03 -5.18 -3.35
N THR A 45 -6.70 -5.57 -4.45
CA THR A 45 -6.58 -4.84 -5.73
C THR A 45 -7.20 -3.45 -5.67
N ILE A 46 -8.34 -3.31 -4.99
CA ILE A 46 -8.96 -1.99 -4.75
C ILE A 46 -8.07 -1.14 -3.85
N GLU A 47 -7.55 -1.71 -2.76
CA GLU A 47 -6.63 -1.02 -1.86
C GLU A 47 -5.36 -0.56 -2.59
N PHE A 48 -4.77 -1.43 -3.42
CA PHE A 48 -3.65 -1.08 -4.27
C PHE A 48 -3.97 0.12 -5.18
N GLY A 49 -5.12 0.11 -5.84
CA GLY A 49 -5.57 1.21 -6.69
C GLY A 49 -5.72 2.52 -5.92
N LEU A 50 -6.35 2.48 -4.74
CA LEU A 50 -6.53 3.65 -3.88
C LEU A 50 -5.18 4.21 -3.40
N LEU A 51 -4.24 3.34 -3.00
CA LEU A 51 -2.90 3.74 -2.57
C LEU A 51 -2.10 4.38 -3.71
N LEU A 52 -2.25 3.88 -4.94
CA LEU A 52 -1.62 4.50 -6.11
C LEU A 52 -2.18 5.89 -6.41
N VAL A 53 -3.50 6.03 -6.41
CA VAL A 53 -4.15 7.33 -6.68
C VAL A 53 -3.79 8.33 -5.59
N ALA A 54 -4.01 7.99 -4.33
CA ALA A 54 -3.73 8.88 -3.21
C ALA A 54 -2.23 9.17 -3.09
N GLY A 55 -1.38 8.14 -3.21
CA GLY A 55 0.08 8.28 -3.16
C GLY A 55 0.63 9.15 -4.28
N GLY A 56 0.15 8.95 -5.52
CA GLY A 56 0.53 9.75 -6.68
C GLY A 56 0.09 11.21 -6.55
N CYS A 57 -1.15 11.47 -6.13
CA CYS A 57 -1.64 12.83 -5.92
C CYS A 57 -0.90 13.59 -4.80
N LEU A 58 -0.43 12.87 -3.78
CA LEU A 58 0.36 13.49 -2.70
C LEU A 58 1.81 13.71 -3.12
N MET A 59 2.40 12.75 -3.85
CA MET A 59 3.79 12.84 -4.31
C MET A 59 3.97 13.89 -5.40
N SER A 60 2.95 14.18 -6.21
CA SER A 60 3.00 15.25 -7.22
C SER A 60 3.19 16.65 -6.63
N ARG A 61 2.98 16.82 -5.31
CA ARG A 61 3.23 18.07 -4.58
C ARG A 61 4.70 18.30 -4.25
N GLN A 62 5.60 17.44 -4.72
CA GLN A 62 7.03 17.60 -4.52
C GLN A 62 7.53 18.92 -5.14
N PRO A 63 8.16 19.82 -4.36
CA PRO A 63 8.73 21.04 -4.90
C PRO A 63 9.89 20.72 -5.87
N LEU A 64 9.89 21.38 -7.02
CA LEU A 64 10.84 21.17 -8.13
C LEU A 64 12.27 21.54 -7.73
N GLN A 65 12.42 22.59 -6.92
CA GLN A 65 13.71 23.05 -6.43
C GLN A 65 13.94 22.59 -4.98
N GLU A 66 15.17 22.23 -4.66
CA GLU A 66 15.55 21.76 -3.34
C GLU A 66 15.41 22.85 -2.25
N SER A 67 15.63 24.11 -2.63
CA SER A 67 15.36 25.28 -1.78
C SER A 67 13.91 25.37 -1.33
N GLY A 68 12.96 24.86 -2.12
CA GLY A 68 11.53 24.86 -1.77
C GLY A 68 11.10 23.74 -0.81
N ARG A 69 12.03 22.88 -0.37
CA ARG A 69 11.74 21.78 0.58
C ARG A 69 11.79 22.22 2.04
N TYR A 70 12.48 23.32 2.32
CA TYR A 70 12.69 23.83 3.68
C TYR A 70 12.14 25.26 3.79
N ASN A 71 11.49 25.56 4.91
CA ASN A 71 11.13 26.92 5.29
C ASN A 71 12.39 27.68 5.74
N GLU A 72 12.25 28.99 5.95
CA GLU A 72 13.32 29.85 6.50
C GLU A 72 13.85 29.33 7.85
N ASP A 73 13.00 28.69 8.66
CA ASP A 73 13.36 28.07 9.94
C ASP A 73 14.07 26.70 9.80
N GLY A 74 14.37 26.24 8.57
CA GLY A 74 14.95 24.92 8.29
C GLY A 74 13.99 23.74 8.43
N THR A 75 12.73 23.99 8.79
CA THR A 75 11.69 22.94 8.88
C THR A 75 11.15 22.57 7.51
N HIS A 76 10.64 21.34 7.36
CA HIS A 76 10.09 20.88 6.09
C HIS A 76 8.79 21.65 5.73
N THR A 77 8.70 22.11 4.48
CA THR A 77 7.47 22.73 3.96
C THR A 77 6.29 21.76 4.01
N ALA A 78 5.06 22.28 4.08
CA ALA A 78 3.86 21.45 4.11
C ALA A 78 3.73 20.59 2.84
N SER A 79 4.10 21.14 1.68
CA SER A 79 4.12 20.43 0.40
C SER A 79 5.12 19.27 0.41
N TRP A 80 6.34 19.49 0.93
CA TRP A 80 7.35 18.44 1.05
C TRP A 80 6.95 17.33 2.03
N ARG A 81 6.34 17.68 3.16
CA ARG A 81 5.78 16.68 4.11
C ARG A 81 4.70 15.81 3.45
N MET A 82 3.80 16.42 2.70
CA MET A 82 2.77 15.68 1.96
C MET A 82 3.37 14.77 0.88
N ALA A 83 4.40 15.24 0.16
CA ALA A 83 5.10 14.43 -0.83
C ALA A 83 5.79 13.21 -0.21
N LEU A 84 6.38 13.36 0.99
CA LEU A 84 6.96 12.23 1.73
C LEU A 84 5.90 11.21 2.17
N ILE A 85 4.71 11.66 2.59
CA ILE A 85 3.59 10.77 2.89
C ILE A 85 3.15 10.03 1.61
N GLY A 86 3.00 10.75 0.49
CA GLY A 86 2.68 10.15 -0.81
C GLY A 86 3.67 9.07 -1.22
N ARG A 87 4.97 9.33 -1.04
CA ARG A 87 6.02 8.34 -1.31
C ARG A 87 5.86 7.07 -0.47
N ARG A 88 5.54 7.19 0.81
CA ARG A 88 5.29 6.03 1.69
C ARG A 88 4.07 5.21 1.26
N LEU A 89 3.01 5.89 0.82
CA LEU A 89 1.82 5.21 0.29
C LEU A 89 2.13 4.45 -0.99
N LEU A 90 2.95 5.01 -1.88
CA LEU A 90 3.40 4.30 -3.09
C LEU A 90 4.24 3.06 -2.76
N PHE A 91 5.14 3.15 -1.77
CA PHE A 91 5.85 1.96 -1.28
C PHE A 91 4.90 0.92 -0.72
N THR A 92 3.92 1.33 0.07
CA THR A 92 2.88 0.45 0.61
C THR A 92 2.12 -0.23 -0.53
N ALA A 93 1.73 0.52 -1.58
CA ALA A 93 1.06 -0.02 -2.76
C ALA A 93 1.89 -1.11 -3.45
N VAL A 94 3.20 -0.87 -3.64
CA VAL A 94 4.10 -1.86 -4.24
C VAL A 94 4.17 -3.14 -3.38
N ILE A 95 4.22 -3.00 -2.06
CA ILE A 95 4.24 -4.18 -1.17
C ILE A 95 2.92 -4.95 -1.23
N VAL A 96 1.78 -4.26 -1.21
CA VAL A 96 0.45 -4.89 -1.38
C VAL A 96 0.39 -5.65 -2.71
N LEU A 97 0.88 -5.06 -3.81
CA LEU A 97 0.95 -5.72 -5.10
C LEU A 97 1.80 -6.99 -5.07
N VAL A 98 2.96 -6.95 -4.41
CA VAL A 98 3.82 -8.14 -4.25
C VAL A 98 3.07 -9.24 -3.49
N TYR A 99 2.36 -8.91 -2.42
CA TYR A 99 1.54 -9.89 -1.70
C TYR A 99 0.41 -10.48 -2.56
N LEU A 100 -0.29 -9.65 -3.34
CA LEU A 100 -1.32 -10.11 -4.27
C LEU A 100 -0.74 -11.06 -5.32
N MET A 101 0.44 -10.76 -5.87
CA MET A 101 1.12 -11.65 -6.81
C MET A 101 1.49 -12.99 -6.17
N ILE A 102 2.02 -12.97 -4.93
CA ILE A 102 2.35 -14.20 -4.18
C ILE A 102 1.10 -15.05 -3.96
N LEU A 103 -0.01 -14.45 -3.50
CA LEU A 103 -1.26 -15.19 -3.29
C LEU A 103 -1.87 -15.68 -4.60
N GLY A 104 -1.83 -14.87 -5.66
CA GLY A 104 -2.26 -15.28 -7.00
C GLY A 104 -1.50 -16.51 -7.49
N LEU A 105 -0.17 -16.50 -7.38
CA LEU A 105 0.67 -17.66 -7.69
C LEU A 105 0.35 -18.86 -6.81
N ALA A 106 0.25 -18.68 -5.49
CA ALA A 106 -0.08 -19.76 -4.56
C ALA A 106 -1.45 -20.40 -4.90
N SER A 107 -2.44 -19.59 -5.28
CA SER A 107 -3.76 -20.10 -5.67
C SER A 107 -3.71 -20.93 -6.95
N LEU A 108 -2.88 -20.56 -7.92
CA LEU A 108 -2.67 -21.34 -9.15
C LEU A 108 -2.05 -22.71 -8.85
N PHE A 109 -1.10 -22.78 -7.92
CA PHE A 109 -0.48 -24.05 -7.51
C PHE A 109 -1.42 -24.98 -6.74
N ILE A 110 -2.40 -24.44 -6.01
CA ILE A 110 -3.38 -25.26 -5.25
C ILE A 110 -4.48 -25.81 -6.16
N LEU A 111 -4.79 -25.13 -7.27
CA LEU A 111 -5.81 -25.52 -8.24
C LEU A 111 -5.32 -26.47 -9.35
N LEU A 112 -4.00 -26.65 -9.48
CA LEU A 112 -3.32 -27.56 -10.42
C LEU A 112 -3.01 -28.90 -9.75
#